data_AF-A0A084WRL4-F1
#
_entry.id   AF-A0A084WRL4-F1
#
_cell.length_a   1.000
_cell.length_b   1.000
_cell.length_c   1.000
_cell.angle_alpha   90.00
_cell.angle_beta   90.00
_cell.angle_gamma   90.00
#
_symmetry.space_group_name_H-M   'P 1'
#
loop_
_entity.id
_entity.type
_entity.pdbx_description
1 polymer ?
#
loop_
_entity_poly.entity_id
_entity_poly.type
_entity_poly.pdbx_seq_one_letter_code
_entity_poly.pdbx_strand_id
1 'polypeptide(L)'
;MLQVLSIPEDIYYLLASHNQIRYVFGEGQNVLDRLDLSYNKLSTIRWLKDFKQINMLDLSFNEIEDLSAREFEQLEKLTILKLNNNRLLTFDVPSDAPPAVLRSLDLSHNRLVRLSYNQQQFEQLEDLYLDHNSLISVTLGVTRKFKNLKLAHNDWDCATLMKLFKNIRFGTVVDYNSEMVCPNEHERGICCKESDIPYLDRLLQFTAVVISHDKKILANSQCNPSSLPVIYPGALSTAELEKEIQIFKKELQSLEVNIEEKESQVTQNVHKIDELIRMYRVATGDNAEPSYNLEQVLEHLKRREQFTVNETIARYDQAKAKENELGPITYETNHLDATLNAKRSARMTMYMETAQLFKLVQKLQKEVNRIATNNMRMIT
;
A
#
# COMPACT_ATOMS: atom_id res chain seq x y z
N MET A 1 -19.60 -2.08 5.34
CA MET A 1 -18.19 -2.49 5.31
C MET A 1 -17.76 -2.85 6.72
N LEU A 2 -16.97 -3.92 6.87
CA LEU A 2 -16.56 -4.43 8.18
C LEU A 2 -15.64 -3.44 8.91
N GLN A 3 -15.92 -3.15 10.19
CA GLN A 3 -15.10 -2.24 11.02
C GLN A 3 -14.36 -2.95 12.16
N VAL A 4 -14.86 -4.10 12.59
CA VAL A 4 -14.29 -4.90 13.66
C VAL A 4 -14.08 -6.31 13.11
N LEU A 5 -12.89 -6.86 13.29
CA LEU A 5 -12.55 -8.22 12.89
C LEU A 5 -12.24 -9.05 14.13
N SER A 6 -12.96 -10.15 14.32
CA SER A 6 -12.57 -11.20 15.27
C SER A 6 -12.00 -12.37 14.48
N ILE A 7 -10.78 -12.81 14.83
CA ILE A 7 -10.08 -13.88 14.15
C ILE A 7 -10.19 -15.17 15.00
N PRO A 8 -10.86 -16.22 14.50
CA PRO A 8 -10.94 -17.52 15.16
C PRO A 8 -9.57 -18.22 15.28
N GLU A 9 -9.44 -19.12 16.25
CA GLU A 9 -8.18 -19.79 16.59
C GLU A 9 -7.59 -20.65 15.46
N ASP A 10 -8.45 -21.37 14.72
CA ASP A 10 -8.06 -22.41 13.76
C ASP A 10 -7.85 -21.93 12.32
N ILE A 11 -7.94 -20.61 12.08
CA ILE A 11 -7.75 -20.06 10.72
C ILE A 11 -6.26 -19.98 10.40
N TYR A 12 -5.85 -20.68 9.35
CA TYR A 12 -4.46 -20.66 8.86
C TYR A 12 -4.18 -19.51 7.88
N TYR A 13 -5.17 -19.11 7.08
CA TYR A 13 -5.07 -18.00 6.12
C TYR A 13 -6.33 -17.14 6.17
N LEU A 14 -6.17 -15.81 6.31
CA LEU A 14 -7.29 -14.87 6.34
C LEU A 14 -7.05 -13.69 5.39
N LEU A 15 -7.98 -13.49 4.46
CA LEU A 15 -8.03 -12.33 3.56
C LEU A 15 -9.18 -11.42 3.99
N ALA A 16 -8.85 -10.27 4.57
CA ALA A 16 -9.80 -9.25 5.02
C ALA A 16 -9.45 -7.86 4.47
N SER A 17 -8.73 -7.83 3.34
CA SER A 17 -8.37 -6.63 2.61
C SER A 17 -9.59 -5.83 2.12
N HIS A 18 -9.42 -4.54 1.84
CA HIS A 18 -10.45 -3.66 1.26
C HIS A 18 -11.73 -3.54 2.12
N ASN A 19 -11.56 -3.42 3.44
CA ASN A 19 -12.65 -3.18 4.38
C ASN A 19 -12.49 -1.81 5.07
N GLN A 20 -13.17 -1.60 6.19
CA GLN A 20 -13.02 -0.41 7.03
C GLN A 20 -12.56 -0.79 8.44
N ILE A 21 -11.79 -1.88 8.55
CA ILE A 21 -11.40 -2.47 9.84
C ILE A 21 -10.52 -1.49 10.60
N ARG A 22 -10.89 -1.24 11.86
CA ARG A 22 -10.16 -0.41 12.83
C ARG A 22 -9.68 -1.21 14.02
N TYR A 23 -10.41 -2.27 14.36
CA TYR A 23 -10.15 -3.10 15.53
C TYR A 23 -10.06 -4.56 15.12
N VAL A 24 -9.00 -5.23 15.57
CA VAL A 24 -8.77 -6.66 15.38
C VAL A 24 -8.67 -7.30 16.75
N PHE A 25 -9.37 -8.41 16.91
CA PHE A 25 -9.36 -9.24 18.12
C PHE A 25 -8.94 -10.65 17.72
N GLY A 26 -8.06 -11.25 18.52
CA GLY A 26 -7.71 -12.66 18.45
C GLY A 26 -8.10 -13.36 19.74
N GLU A 27 -8.49 -14.61 19.63
CA GLU A 27 -8.63 -15.52 20.77
C GLU A 27 -7.43 -16.50 20.78
N GLY A 28 -6.94 -16.83 21.97
CA GLY A 28 -6.04 -17.98 22.20
C GLY A 28 -4.66 -17.98 21.52
N GLN A 29 -4.07 -19.19 21.42
CA GLN A 29 -2.86 -19.45 20.63
C GLN A 29 -3.26 -19.67 19.17
N ASN A 30 -3.30 -18.59 18.42
CA ASN A 30 -3.75 -18.64 17.04
C ASN A 30 -2.71 -19.30 16.10
N VAL A 31 -3.16 -20.14 15.14
CA VAL A 31 -2.31 -20.84 14.16
C VAL A 31 -2.16 -20.12 12.81
N LEU A 32 -2.64 -18.88 12.70
CA LEU A 32 -2.63 -18.07 11.50
C LEU A 32 -1.22 -17.86 10.97
N ASP A 33 -1.01 -18.28 9.72
CA ASP A 33 0.25 -18.16 8.97
C ASP A 33 0.24 -16.93 8.06
N ARG A 34 -0.90 -16.61 7.42
CA ARG A 34 -1.00 -15.43 6.54
C ARG A 34 -2.23 -14.61 6.81
N LEU A 35 -2.01 -13.30 6.95
CA LEU A 35 -3.03 -12.32 7.21
C LEU A 35 -2.90 -11.15 6.23
N ASP A 36 -3.93 -10.95 5.42
CA ASP A 36 -4.06 -9.77 4.57
C ASP A 36 -5.12 -8.83 5.14
N LEU A 37 -4.66 -7.70 5.65
CA LEU A 37 -5.47 -6.59 6.15
C LEU A 37 -5.20 -5.31 5.36
N SER A 38 -4.70 -5.43 4.13
CA SER A 38 -4.44 -4.29 3.27
C SER A 38 -5.70 -3.47 2.97
N TYR A 39 -5.56 -2.17 2.72
CA TYR A 39 -6.70 -1.28 2.42
C TYR A 39 -7.77 -1.30 3.52
N ASN A 40 -7.37 -1.01 4.75
CA ASN A 40 -8.24 -0.87 5.92
C ASN A 40 -7.99 0.47 6.64
N LYS A 41 -8.47 0.62 7.88
CA LYS A 41 -8.35 1.85 8.68
C LYS A 41 -7.64 1.58 10.01
N LEU A 42 -6.70 0.65 10.03
CA LEU A 42 -5.93 0.31 11.23
C LEU A 42 -4.99 1.46 11.57
N SER A 43 -5.02 1.91 12.83
CA SER A 43 -4.08 2.90 13.37
C SER A 43 -3.06 2.30 14.33
N THR A 44 -3.25 1.02 14.73
CA THR A 44 -2.40 0.32 15.69
C THR A 44 -2.32 -1.16 15.37
N ILE A 45 -1.25 -1.80 15.86
CA ILE A 45 -0.95 -3.23 15.66
C ILE A 45 -0.78 -3.99 16.98
N ARG A 46 -1.20 -3.41 18.12
CA ARG A 46 -1.07 -4.04 19.46
C ARG A 46 -1.66 -5.44 19.57
N TRP A 47 -2.61 -5.76 18.72
CA TRP A 47 -3.27 -7.07 18.62
C TRP A 47 -2.34 -8.16 18.04
N LEU A 48 -1.24 -7.81 17.37
CA LEU A 48 -0.31 -8.78 16.77
C LEU A 48 0.35 -9.71 17.77
N LYS A 49 0.49 -9.29 19.03
CA LYS A 49 1.07 -10.13 20.11
C LYS A 49 0.34 -11.47 20.27
N ASP A 50 -0.93 -11.54 19.88
CA ASP A 50 -1.76 -12.73 20.02
C ASP A 50 -1.58 -13.70 18.82
N PHE A 51 -0.87 -13.29 17.76
CA PHE A 51 -0.72 -14.03 16.50
C PHE A 51 0.73 -14.44 16.19
N LYS A 52 1.34 -15.20 17.11
CA LYS A 52 2.77 -15.58 17.07
C LYS A 52 3.19 -16.44 15.88
N GLN A 53 2.24 -17.11 15.24
CA GLN A 53 2.51 -18.05 14.14
C GLN A 53 2.57 -17.39 12.76
N ILE A 54 2.27 -16.09 12.67
CA ILE A 54 2.21 -15.39 11.39
C ILE A 54 3.57 -15.41 10.70
N ASN A 55 3.55 -15.87 9.44
CA ASN A 55 4.67 -15.87 8.52
C ASN A 55 4.61 -14.70 7.53
N MET A 56 3.41 -14.35 7.04
CA MET A 56 3.19 -13.26 6.09
C MET A 56 2.10 -12.32 6.57
N LEU A 57 2.43 -11.04 6.68
CA LEU A 57 1.52 -10.01 7.15
C LEU A 57 1.49 -8.83 6.18
N ASP A 58 0.31 -8.58 5.60
CA ASP A 58 0.05 -7.41 4.76
C ASP A 58 -0.82 -6.41 5.51
N LEU A 59 -0.20 -5.28 5.92
CA LEU A 59 -0.84 -4.13 6.56
C LEU A 59 -0.77 -2.89 5.67
N SER A 60 -0.53 -3.07 4.37
CA SER A 60 -0.39 -1.96 3.43
C SER A 60 -1.68 -1.14 3.32
N PHE A 61 -1.57 0.13 2.95
CA PHE A 61 -2.74 1.02 2.79
C PHE A 61 -3.64 1.07 4.04
N ASN A 62 -3.03 1.26 5.21
CA ASN A 62 -3.72 1.54 6.47
C ASN A 62 -3.39 2.97 6.97
N GLU A 63 -3.73 3.27 8.21
CA GLU A 63 -3.55 4.57 8.86
C GLU A 63 -2.57 4.49 10.04
N ILE A 64 -1.60 3.57 9.98
CA ILE A 64 -0.65 3.33 11.07
C ILE A 64 0.37 4.47 11.11
N GLU A 65 0.47 5.14 12.25
CA GLU A 65 1.39 6.27 12.50
C GLU A 65 2.49 5.88 13.48
N ASP A 66 2.10 5.27 14.60
CA ASP A 66 2.99 4.77 15.62
C ASP A 66 3.05 3.24 15.60
N LEU A 67 4.28 2.74 15.55
CA LEU A 67 4.59 1.33 15.56
C LEU A 67 5.66 1.11 16.62
N SER A 68 5.30 0.41 17.69
CA SER A 68 6.27 0.02 18.69
C SER A 68 6.83 -1.31 18.28
N ALA A 69 8.14 -1.40 18.09
CA ALA A 69 8.69 -2.67 17.63
C ALA A 69 8.62 -3.81 18.67
N ARG A 70 8.26 -3.51 19.93
CA ARG A 70 7.83 -4.51 20.91
C ARG A 70 6.63 -5.34 20.44
N GLU A 71 5.82 -4.79 19.54
CA GLU A 71 4.65 -5.45 18.96
C GLU A 71 5.05 -6.59 18.00
N PHE A 72 6.32 -6.64 17.54
CA PHE A 72 6.85 -7.70 16.68
C PHE A 72 7.72 -8.71 17.43
N GLU A 73 8.07 -8.48 18.69
CA GLU A 73 8.98 -9.35 19.47
C GLU A 73 8.49 -10.80 19.52
N GLN A 74 7.17 -11.01 19.53
CA GLN A 74 6.58 -12.35 19.63
C GLN A 74 6.37 -13.03 18.27
N LEU A 75 6.70 -12.36 17.16
CA LEU A 75 6.48 -12.85 15.80
C LEU A 75 7.72 -13.59 15.28
N GLU A 76 8.06 -14.68 15.95
CA GLU A 76 9.28 -15.47 15.69
C GLU A 76 9.33 -16.10 14.28
N LYS A 77 8.17 -16.22 13.61
CA LYS A 77 8.04 -16.85 12.29
C LYS A 77 7.85 -15.86 11.14
N LEU A 78 7.79 -14.56 11.42
CA LEU A 78 7.46 -13.54 10.42
C LEU A 78 8.59 -13.40 9.38
N THR A 79 8.28 -13.72 8.12
CA THR A 79 9.24 -13.63 7.01
C THR A 79 8.94 -12.48 6.05
N ILE A 80 7.67 -12.11 5.91
CA ILE A 80 7.23 -11.02 5.03
C ILE A 80 6.34 -10.07 5.81
N LEU A 81 6.75 -8.80 5.84
CA LEU A 81 5.98 -7.70 6.43
C LEU A 81 5.82 -6.58 5.42
N LYS A 82 4.58 -6.22 5.11
CA LYS A 82 4.25 -5.05 4.30
C LYS A 82 3.53 -4.00 5.13
N LEU A 83 4.13 -2.82 5.17
CA LEU A 83 3.64 -1.63 5.87
C LEU A 83 3.61 -0.42 4.93
N ASN A 84 3.76 -0.65 3.62
CA ASN A 84 3.76 0.43 2.65
C ASN A 84 2.43 1.16 2.59
N ASN A 85 2.47 2.43 2.19
CA ASN A 85 1.29 3.29 2.16
C ASN A 85 0.61 3.41 3.54
N ASN A 86 1.38 3.50 4.62
CA ASN A 86 0.91 3.92 5.94
C ASN A 86 1.32 5.39 6.20
N ARG A 87 1.42 5.81 7.46
CA ARG A 87 1.78 7.17 7.88
C ARG A 87 2.94 7.16 8.88
N LEU A 88 3.79 6.13 8.83
CA LEU A 88 4.88 5.93 9.78
C LEU A 88 5.88 7.09 9.72
N LEU A 89 6.21 7.67 10.87
CA LEU A 89 7.24 8.70 11.01
C LEU A 89 8.59 8.10 11.43
N THR A 90 8.54 6.98 12.16
CA THR A 90 9.70 6.22 12.61
C THR A 90 9.42 4.72 12.50
N PHE A 91 10.48 3.94 12.44
CA PHE A 91 10.43 2.49 12.56
C PHE A 91 11.71 2.09 13.28
N ASP A 92 11.62 1.76 14.56
CA ASP A 92 12.77 1.50 15.42
C ASP A 92 12.62 0.11 16.04
N VAL A 93 13.41 -0.88 15.60
CA VAL A 93 13.43 -2.25 16.15
C VAL A 93 14.41 -2.34 17.33
N PRO A 94 14.04 -2.92 18.50
CA PRO A 94 14.95 -3.07 19.61
C PRO A 94 16.08 -4.01 19.20
N SER A 95 17.31 -3.63 19.51
CA SER A 95 18.51 -4.39 19.15
C SER A 95 18.59 -5.76 19.84
N ASP A 96 17.86 -5.96 20.94
CA ASP A 96 17.89 -7.14 21.81
C ASP A 96 16.89 -8.23 21.42
N ALA A 97 15.93 -7.95 20.52
CA ALA A 97 14.97 -8.93 20.03
C ALA A 97 14.52 -8.68 18.57
N PRO A 98 15.45 -8.67 17.60
CA PRO A 98 15.09 -8.58 16.18
C PRO A 98 14.19 -9.75 15.75
N PRO A 99 13.17 -9.54 14.88
CA PRO A 99 12.44 -10.64 14.26
C PRO A 99 13.39 -11.53 13.48
N ALA A 100 13.74 -12.68 14.07
CA ALA A 100 14.94 -13.44 13.71
C ALA A 100 14.94 -13.98 12.27
N VAL A 101 13.78 -14.01 11.60
CA VAL A 101 13.60 -14.65 10.29
C VAL A 101 12.99 -13.74 9.21
N LEU A 102 12.85 -12.43 9.47
CA LEU A 102 12.30 -11.52 8.47
C LEU A 102 13.22 -11.47 7.24
N ARG A 103 12.64 -11.59 6.05
CA ARG A 103 13.35 -11.57 4.76
C ARG A 103 12.91 -10.44 3.86
N SER A 104 11.63 -10.08 3.90
CA SER A 104 11.08 -9.00 3.08
C SER A 104 10.37 -7.99 3.97
N LEU A 105 10.79 -6.73 3.87
CA LEU A 105 10.18 -5.61 4.55
C LEU A 105 9.87 -4.49 3.58
N ASP A 106 8.59 -4.13 3.48
CA ASP A 106 8.14 -3.00 2.68
C ASP A 106 7.68 -1.85 3.57
N LEU A 107 8.47 -0.78 3.62
CA LEU A 107 8.19 0.48 4.31
C LEU A 107 7.98 1.64 3.33
N SER A 108 7.86 1.36 2.03
CA SER A 108 7.72 2.38 0.99
C SER A 108 6.47 3.23 1.19
N HIS A 109 6.45 4.46 0.66
CA HIS A 109 5.29 5.35 0.73
C HIS A 109 4.80 5.60 2.17
N ASN A 110 5.74 5.85 3.09
CA ASN A 110 5.48 6.32 4.45
C ASN A 110 6.01 7.75 4.60
N ARG A 111 6.25 8.20 5.83
CA ARG A 111 6.79 9.53 6.16
C ARG A 111 8.04 9.40 7.04
N LEU A 112 8.80 8.33 6.83
CA LEU A 112 9.94 8.00 7.68
C LEU A 112 11.04 9.04 7.48
N VAL A 113 11.51 9.62 8.58
CA VAL A 113 12.63 10.59 8.58
C VAL A 113 13.93 9.95 9.08
N ARG A 114 13.80 8.97 9.98
CA ARG A 114 14.92 8.27 10.59
C ARG A 114 14.62 6.78 10.77
N LEU A 115 15.67 5.97 10.74
CA LEU A 115 15.65 4.55 11.05
C LEU A 115 16.74 4.29 12.09
N SER A 116 16.35 4.21 13.36
CA SER A 116 17.30 4.03 14.46
C SER A 116 17.33 2.56 14.89
N TYR A 117 18.52 2.03 15.21
CA TYR A 117 18.70 0.68 15.77
C TYR A 117 18.29 -0.50 14.87
N ASN A 118 17.86 -0.24 13.63
CA ASN A 118 17.42 -1.30 12.70
C ASN A 118 18.55 -2.03 11.98
N GLN A 119 19.81 -1.60 12.14
CA GLN A 119 20.94 -2.09 11.35
C GLN A 119 21.02 -3.62 11.34
N GLN A 120 21.01 -4.24 12.53
CA GLN A 120 21.13 -5.70 12.67
C GLN A 120 19.98 -6.44 11.98
N GLN A 121 18.76 -5.88 12.05
CA GLN A 121 17.59 -6.46 11.40
C GLN A 121 17.70 -6.35 9.87
N PHE A 122 18.01 -5.16 9.37
CA PHE A 122 18.09 -4.92 7.93
C PHE A 122 19.20 -5.73 7.26
N GLU A 123 20.30 -6.00 7.97
CA GLU A 123 21.37 -6.86 7.45
C GLU A 123 20.92 -8.31 7.17
N GLN A 124 19.82 -8.78 7.79
CA GLN A 124 19.25 -10.11 7.56
C GLN A 124 18.31 -10.18 6.35
N LEU A 125 17.81 -9.03 5.87
CA LEU A 125 16.80 -8.96 4.82
C LEU A 125 17.36 -9.35 3.45
N GLU A 126 16.46 -9.87 2.61
CA GLU A 126 16.66 -10.10 1.18
C GLU A 126 16.03 -8.95 0.38
N ASP A 127 14.86 -8.47 0.80
CA ASP A 127 14.11 -7.42 0.14
C ASP A 127 13.81 -6.30 1.14
N LEU A 128 14.21 -5.07 0.80
CA LEU A 128 13.95 -3.88 1.62
C LEU A 128 13.51 -2.72 0.72
N TYR A 129 12.31 -2.22 0.97
CA TYR A 129 11.74 -1.10 0.23
C TYR A 129 11.60 0.11 1.16
N LEU A 130 12.37 1.15 0.90
CA LEU A 130 12.39 2.41 1.66
C LEU A 130 11.99 3.61 0.80
N ASP A 131 11.68 3.40 -0.48
CA ASP A 131 11.38 4.47 -1.42
C ASP A 131 10.12 5.26 -1.03
N HIS A 132 10.04 6.50 -1.49
CA HIS A 132 8.94 7.41 -1.18
C HIS A 132 8.76 7.62 0.34
N ASN A 133 9.84 8.07 0.99
CA ASN A 133 9.87 8.49 2.38
C ASN A 133 10.60 9.84 2.47
N SER A 134 11.09 10.22 3.65
CA SER A 134 11.90 11.42 3.87
C SER A 134 13.18 11.08 4.63
N LEU A 135 13.74 9.89 4.35
CA LEU A 135 14.89 9.37 5.06
C LEU A 135 16.13 10.18 4.70
N ILE A 136 16.86 10.57 5.74
CA ILE A 136 18.10 11.33 5.60
C ILE A 136 19.31 10.39 5.59
N SER A 137 19.24 9.30 6.33
CA SER A 137 20.31 8.31 6.36
C SER A 137 19.80 6.92 6.71
N VAL A 138 20.53 5.91 6.24
CA VAL A 138 20.36 4.51 6.64
C VAL A 138 21.74 3.90 6.81
N THR A 139 21.95 3.22 7.94
CA THR A 139 23.23 2.56 8.24
C THR A 139 23.05 1.06 8.13
N LEU A 140 23.83 0.45 7.25
CA LEU A 140 23.92 -0.99 7.07
C LEU A 140 25.39 -1.38 7.15
N GLY A 141 25.71 -2.47 7.84
CA GLY A 141 27.01 -3.12 7.76
C GLY A 141 27.20 -3.81 6.41
N VAL A 142 28.35 -4.45 6.25
CA VAL A 142 28.64 -5.19 5.01
C VAL A 142 27.73 -6.41 4.92
N THR A 143 26.74 -6.36 4.04
CA THR A 143 25.80 -7.47 3.82
C THR A 143 25.73 -7.84 2.35
N ARG A 144 25.57 -9.15 2.11
CA ARG A 144 25.48 -9.76 0.78
C ARG A 144 24.13 -10.46 0.57
N LYS A 145 23.19 -10.31 1.51
CA LYS A 145 21.88 -10.97 1.49
C LYS A 145 20.87 -10.27 0.60
N PHE A 146 20.95 -8.94 0.52
CA PHE A 146 20.02 -8.15 -0.30
C PHE A 146 20.01 -8.59 -1.76
N LYS A 147 18.81 -8.85 -2.25
CA LYS A 147 18.46 -9.08 -3.65
C LYS A 147 17.85 -7.81 -4.24
N ASN A 148 16.91 -7.18 -3.51
CA ASN A 148 16.23 -5.98 -3.94
C ASN A 148 16.28 -4.92 -2.83
N LEU A 149 16.79 -3.74 -3.18
CA LEU A 149 16.77 -2.56 -2.32
C LEU A 149 16.16 -1.39 -3.09
N LYS A 150 15.18 -0.71 -2.51
CA LYS A 150 14.63 0.53 -3.07
C LYS A 150 14.87 1.72 -2.16
N LEU A 151 15.41 2.82 -2.72
CA LEU A 151 15.88 4.00 -1.98
C LEU A 151 15.40 5.33 -2.58
N ALA A 152 14.88 5.35 -3.80
CA ALA A 152 14.54 6.58 -4.50
C ALA A 152 13.46 7.37 -3.74
N HIS A 153 13.31 8.65 -4.10
CA HIS A 153 12.31 9.53 -3.48
C HIS A 153 12.43 9.61 -1.94
N ASN A 154 13.65 9.91 -1.49
CA ASN A 154 14.02 10.21 -0.11
C ASN A 154 14.89 11.47 -0.07
N ASP A 155 15.32 11.89 1.13
CA ASP A 155 16.05 13.13 1.37
C ASP A 155 17.48 12.85 1.88
N TRP A 156 18.20 11.97 1.17
CA TRP A 156 19.44 11.39 1.65
C TRP A 156 20.56 12.42 1.86
N ASP A 157 21.42 12.14 2.84
CA ASP A 157 22.73 12.73 2.94
C ASP A 157 23.75 11.97 2.06
N CYS A 158 24.52 12.71 1.26
CA CYS A 158 25.45 12.11 0.29
C CYS A 158 26.54 11.26 0.97
N ALA A 159 27.05 11.69 2.13
CA ALA A 159 28.12 10.98 2.82
C ALA A 159 27.64 9.63 3.37
N THR A 160 26.43 9.56 3.92
CA THR A 160 25.84 8.31 4.40
C THR A 160 25.48 7.37 3.25
N LEU A 161 24.96 7.91 2.15
CA LEU A 161 24.60 7.16 0.96
C LEU A 161 25.84 6.54 0.28
N MET A 162 26.94 7.30 0.19
CA MET A 162 28.24 6.77 -0.26
C MET A 162 28.74 5.60 0.60
N LYS A 163 28.57 5.67 1.93
CA LYS A 163 28.95 4.58 2.85
C LYS A 163 28.07 3.34 2.62
N LEU A 164 26.76 3.53 2.46
CA LEU A 164 25.83 2.45 2.13
C LEU A 164 26.25 1.71 0.86
N PHE A 165 26.53 2.45 -0.22
CA PHE A 165 26.93 1.87 -1.51
C PHE A 165 28.25 1.10 -1.49
N LYS A 166 29.11 1.35 -0.50
CA LYS A 166 30.34 0.55 -0.26
C LYS A 166 30.02 -0.78 0.44
N ASN A 167 28.96 -0.83 1.22
CA ASN A 167 28.60 -1.98 2.06
C ASN A 167 27.69 -3.00 1.35
N ILE A 168 27.00 -2.60 0.29
CA ILE A 168 26.12 -3.47 -0.51
C ILE A 168 26.76 -3.88 -1.85
N ARG A 169 26.18 -4.85 -2.58
CA ARG A 169 26.66 -5.24 -3.92
C ARG A 169 26.19 -4.23 -4.98
N PHE A 170 26.97 -4.10 -6.05
CA PHE A 170 26.53 -3.37 -7.24
C PHE A 170 25.29 -4.06 -7.84
N GLY A 171 24.30 -3.28 -8.27
CA GLY A 171 23.04 -3.80 -8.82
C GLY A 171 22.00 -4.26 -7.77
N THR A 172 22.29 -4.15 -6.48
CA THR A 172 21.30 -4.43 -5.41
C THR A 172 20.19 -3.38 -5.36
N VAL A 173 20.50 -2.13 -5.68
CA VAL A 173 19.50 -1.06 -5.76
C VAL A 173 18.79 -1.16 -7.10
N VAL A 174 17.45 -1.26 -7.05
CA VAL A 174 16.60 -1.55 -8.21
C VAL A 174 15.71 -0.38 -8.63
N ASP A 175 15.85 0.77 -7.97
CA ASP A 175 15.17 2.02 -8.30
C ASP A 175 16.14 3.21 -8.32
N TYR A 176 15.74 4.28 -8.99
CA TYR A 176 16.55 5.48 -9.17
C TYR A 176 15.64 6.70 -9.25
N ASN A 177 16.16 7.86 -8.85
CA ASN A 177 15.49 9.13 -9.10
C ASN A 177 15.61 9.49 -10.59
N SER A 178 14.58 10.12 -11.16
CA SER A 178 14.67 10.69 -12.51
C SER A 178 15.76 11.76 -12.56
N GLU A 179 16.57 11.78 -13.64
CA GLU A 179 17.65 12.76 -13.84
C GLU A 179 17.18 14.21 -13.75
N MET A 180 15.92 14.49 -14.08
CA MET A 180 15.34 15.84 -13.99
C MET A 180 15.13 16.32 -12.54
N VAL A 181 15.13 15.42 -11.56
CA VAL A 181 14.81 15.75 -10.16
C VAL A 181 16.03 16.29 -9.41
N CYS A 182 17.23 15.76 -9.68
CA CYS A 182 18.47 16.15 -8.98
C CYS A 182 19.71 15.98 -9.89
N PRO A 183 19.84 16.78 -10.96
CA PRO A 183 20.81 16.53 -12.03
C PRO A 183 22.29 16.55 -11.60
N ASN A 184 22.64 17.24 -10.50
CA ASN A 184 24.03 17.40 -10.05
C ASN A 184 24.27 17.01 -8.58
N GLU A 185 23.24 16.57 -7.86
CA GLU A 185 23.30 16.25 -6.43
C GLU A 185 22.75 14.83 -6.22
N HIS A 186 23.51 13.85 -6.68
CA HIS A 186 23.11 12.45 -6.61
C HIS A 186 24.31 11.50 -6.43
N GLU A 187 24.07 10.38 -5.77
CA GLU A 187 24.99 9.25 -5.71
C GLU A 187 24.39 8.06 -6.45
N ARG A 188 25.03 7.64 -7.55
CA ARG A 188 24.60 6.50 -8.38
C ARG A 188 23.12 6.55 -8.79
N GLY A 189 22.62 7.73 -9.14
CA GLY A 189 21.22 7.93 -9.57
C GLY A 189 20.21 8.09 -8.43
N ILE A 190 20.67 8.18 -7.18
CA ILE A 190 19.83 8.50 -6.01
C ILE A 190 20.14 9.92 -5.55
N CYS A 191 19.12 10.77 -5.47
CA CYS A 191 19.29 12.16 -5.01
C CYS A 191 19.84 12.20 -3.59
N CYS A 192 20.73 13.14 -3.31
CA CYS A 192 21.24 13.40 -1.97
C CYS A 192 21.66 14.87 -1.84
N LYS A 193 21.85 15.34 -0.61
CA LYS A 193 22.42 16.67 -0.36
C LYS A 193 23.51 16.58 0.70
N GLU A 194 24.61 17.29 0.48
CA GLU A 194 25.72 17.35 1.42
C GLU A 194 25.38 18.22 2.64
N SER A 195 25.72 17.75 3.84
CA SER A 195 25.60 18.52 5.08
C SER A 195 26.51 17.95 6.18
N ASP A 196 27.12 18.82 6.99
CA ASP A 196 27.90 18.41 8.16
C ASP A 196 27.03 17.80 9.26
N ILE A 197 25.79 18.31 9.40
CA ILE A 197 24.80 17.85 10.40
C ILE A 197 23.45 17.68 9.70
N PRO A 198 23.26 16.57 8.96
CA PRO A 198 22.13 16.41 8.03
C PRO A 198 20.75 16.58 8.69
N TYR A 199 20.55 15.97 9.85
CA TYR A 199 19.28 16.07 10.59
C TYR A 199 18.97 17.49 11.06
N LEU A 200 19.99 18.25 11.49
CA LEU A 200 19.80 19.65 11.90
C LEU A 200 19.48 20.53 10.70
N ASP A 201 20.16 20.33 9.57
CA ASP A 201 19.88 21.06 8.33
C ASP A 201 18.43 20.87 7.85
N ARG A 202 17.90 19.64 7.90
CA ARG A 202 16.50 19.37 7.54
C ARG A 202 15.50 19.92 8.54
N LEU A 203 15.83 19.87 9.84
CA LEU A 203 15.00 20.51 10.88
C LEU A 203 14.92 22.03 10.66
N LEU A 204 16.04 22.68 10.32
CA LEU A 204 16.06 24.12 10.06
C LEU A 204 15.25 24.48 8.81
N GLN A 205 15.34 23.69 7.73
CA GLN A 205 14.52 23.88 6.53
C GLN A 205 13.03 23.75 6.83
N PHE A 206 12.63 22.67 7.50
CA PHE A 206 11.24 22.46 7.90
C PHE A 206 10.73 23.61 8.78
N THR A 207 11.52 24.02 9.77
CA THR A 207 11.18 25.12 10.68
C THR A 207 11.05 26.45 9.94
N ALA A 208 11.92 26.73 8.97
CA ALA A 208 11.87 27.96 8.18
C ALA A 208 10.57 28.05 7.35
N VAL A 209 10.13 26.92 6.76
CA VAL A 209 8.86 26.82 6.04
C VAL A 209 7.69 27.12 6.98
N VAL A 210 7.64 26.49 8.15
CA VAL A 210 6.58 26.71 9.15
C VAL A 210 6.55 28.17 9.66
N ILE A 211 7.70 28.75 10.01
CA ILE A 211 7.77 30.15 10.47
C ILE A 211 7.29 31.13 9.38
N SER A 212 7.59 30.84 8.11
CA SER A 212 7.13 31.67 6.99
C SER A 212 5.60 31.69 6.87
N HIS A 213 4.95 30.57 7.20
CA HIS A 213 3.49 30.44 7.26
C HIS A 213 2.91 31.27 8.42
N ASP A 214 3.44 31.11 9.64
CA ASP A 214 2.96 31.81 10.84
C ASP A 214 3.04 33.34 10.71
N LYS A 215 4.13 33.86 10.13
CA LYS A 215 4.31 35.30 9.92
C LYS A 215 3.24 35.92 9.01
N LYS A 216 2.74 35.17 8.01
CA LYS A 216 1.69 35.67 7.10
C LYS A 216 0.31 35.66 7.76
N ILE A 217 0.01 34.65 8.58
CA ILE A 217 -1.22 34.63 9.39
C ILE A 217 -1.29 35.90 10.26
N LEU A 218 -0.18 36.24 10.92
CA LEU A 218 -0.08 37.45 11.75
C LEU A 218 -0.22 38.75 10.94
N ALA A 219 0.33 38.81 9.72
CA ALA A 219 0.20 39.98 8.85
C ALA A 219 -1.24 40.23 8.37
N ASN A 220 -2.01 39.17 8.12
CA ASN A 220 -3.41 39.26 7.71
C ASN A 220 -4.38 39.60 8.88
N SER A 221 -3.90 39.52 10.11
CA SER A 221 -4.67 39.78 11.34
C SER A 221 -4.65 41.25 11.79
N GLN A 222 -3.88 42.12 11.12
CA GLN A 222 -3.77 43.53 11.50
C GLN A 222 -4.82 44.38 10.77
N CYS A 223 -5.89 44.74 11.48
CA CYS A 223 -6.77 45.84 11.05
C CYS A 223 -6.00 47.17 11.13
N ASN A 224 -5.87 47.85 10.00
CA ASN A 224 -5.25 49.17 9.94
C ASN A 224 -6.22 50.21 10.55
N PRO A 225 -5.90 50.90 11.67
CA PRO A 225 -6.83 51.80 12.36
C PRO A 225 -7.07 53.14 11.61
N SER A 226 -6.52 53.28 10.41
CA SER A 226 -6.37 54.54 9.69
C SER A 226 -7.68 55.11 9.09
N SER A 227 -8.84 54.57 9.47
CA SER A 227 -10.17 55.03 9.03
C SER A 227 -11.14 55.23 10.19
N LEU A 228 -10.67 55.70 11.35
CA LEU A 228 -11.56 56.28 12.35
C LEU A 228 -11.91 57.73 11.96
N PRO A 229 -13.20 58.09 11.81
CA PRO A 229 -13.58 59.45 11.49
C PRO A 229 -13.19 60.39 12.64
N VAL A 230 -12.52 61.49 12.30
CA VAL A 230 -12.25 62.60 13.23
C VAL A 230 -13.57 63.30 13.52
N ILE A 231 -14.09 63.15 14.74
CA ILE A 231 -15.31 63.83 15.19
C ILE A 231 -14.95 65.29 15.49
N TYR A 232 -15.51 66.22 14.72
CA TYR A 232 -15.47 67.65 15.04
C TYR A 232 -16.52 67.97 16.12
N PRO A 233 -16.18 68.67 17.21
CA PRO A 233 -17.14 69.01 18.25
C PRO A 233 -18.07 70.13 17.78
N GLY A 234 -19.26 69.76 17.30
CA GLY A 234 -20.43 70.63 17.17
C GLY A 234 -21.43 70.32 18.27
N ALA A 235 -22.03 71.35 18.87
CA ALA A 235 -22.84 71.30 20.08
C ALA A 235 -24.03 70.32 20.01
N LEU A 236 -23.81 69.08 20.47
CA LEU A 236 -24.83 68.19 21.00
C LEU A 236 -24.81 68.29 22.53
N SER A 237 -25.96 68.21 23.17
CA SER A 237 -26.00 68.10 24.64
C SER A 237 -25.29 66.82 25.08
N THR A 238 -24.63 66.83 26.24
CA THR A 238 -23.91 65.64 26.77
C THR A 238 -24.77 64.38 26.78
N ALA A 239 -26.09 64.53 26.98
CA ALA A 239 -27.06 63.43 26.96
C ALA A 239 -27.36 62.84 25.58
N GLU A 240 -27.27 63.62 24.50
CA GLU A 240 -27.45 63.12 23.13
C GLU A 240 -26.21 62.35 22.65
N LEU A 241 -25.02 62.86 22.99
CA LEU A 241 -23.75 62.18 22.71
C LEU A 241 -23.65 60.85 23.48
N GLU A 242 -24.08 60.82 24.75
CA GLU A 242 -24.14 59.58 25.53
C GLU A 242 -25.09 58.55 24.92
N LYS A 243 -26.24 58.98 24.37
CA LYS A 243 -27.17 58.07 23.67
C LYS A 243 -26.56 57.47 22.41
N GLU A 244 -25.88 58.27 21.59
CA GLU A 244 -25.19 57.77 20.39
C GLU A 244 -24.05 56.79 20.76
N ILE A 245 -23.26 57.10 21.78
CA ILE A 245 -22.21 56.18 22.28
C ILE A 245 -22.83 54.84 22.73
N GLN A 246 -23.98 54.86 23.40
CA GLN A 246 -24.66 53.63 23.83
C GLN A 246 -25.24 52.84 22.66
N ILE A 247 -25.70 53.51 21.59
CA ILE A 247 -26.13 52.85 20.35
C ILE A 247 -24.93 52.17 19.68
N PHE A 248 -23.82 52.89 19.49
CA PHE A 248 -22.61 52.31 18.87
C PHE A 248 -22.04 51.14 19.69
N LYS A 249 -22.07 51.22 21.02
CA LYS A 249 -21.64 50.09 21.87
C LYS A 249 -22.51 48.84 21.65
N LYS A 250 -23.83 49.00 21.52
CA LYS A 250 -24.73 47.89 21.23
C LYS A 250 -24.52 47.31 19.84
N GLU A 251 -24.28 48.18 18.84
CA GLU A 251 -23.98 47.74 17.48
C GLU A 251 -22.66 46.96 17.43
N LEU A 252 -21.61 47.47 18.06
CA LEU A 252 -20.31 46.79 18.20
C LEU A 252 -20.48 45.44 18.88
N GLN A 253 -21.21 45.38 20.01
CA GLN A 253 -21.45 44.11 20.71
C GLN A 253 -22.21 43.11 19.83
N SER A 254 -23.17 43.55 19.01
CA SER A 254 -23.87 42.64 18.09
C SER A 254 -22.99 42.19 16.92
N LEU A 255 -22.11 43.06 16.43
CA LEU A 255 -21.14 42.73 15.39
C LEU A 255 -20.10 41.72 15.90
N GLU A 256 -19.61 41.89 17.12
CA GLU A 256 -18.67 40.96 17.77
C GLU A 256 -19.28 39.55 17.85
N VAL A 257 -20.51 39.42 18.35
CA VAL A 257 -21.22 38.12 18.40
C VAL A 257 -21.40 37.52 17.00
N ASN A 258 -21.78 38.32 16.00
CA ASN A 258 -21.93 37.84 14.62
C ASN A 258 -20.60 37.39 13.99
N ILE A 259 -19.49 38.05 14.33
CA ILE A 259 -18.14 37.67 13.89
C ILE A 259 -17.76 36.34 14.54
N GLU A 260 -17.92 36.20 15.85
CA GLU A 260 -17.62 34.95 16.57
C GLU A 260 -18.40 33.75 16.01
N GLU A 261 -19.69 33.92 15.71
CA GLU A 261 -20.51 32.87 15.10
C GLU A 261 -20.00 32.47 13.70
N LYS A 262 -19.66 33.46 12.86
CA LYS A 262 -19.12 33.20 11.52
C LYS A 262 -17.73 32.56 11.56
N GLU A 263 -16.85 33.02 12.45
CA GLU A 263 -15.53 32.44 12.66
C GLU A 263 -15.62 30.99 13.12
N SER A 264 -16.55 30.68 14.04
CA SER A 264 -16.83 29.32 14.47
C SER A 264 -17.25 28.42 13.30
N GLN A 265 -18.18 28.89 12.45
CA GLN A 265 -18.64 28.12 11.29
C GLN A 265 -17.53 27.92 10.25
N VAL A 266 -16.72 28.94 9.98
CA VAL A 266 -15.57 28.85 9.07
C VAL A 266 -14.54 27.87 9.60
N THR A 267 -14.22 27.95 10.90
CA THR A 267 -13.27 27.04 11.56
C THR A 267 -13.69 25.58 11.42
N GLN A 268 -14.97 25.26 11.60
CA GLN A 268 -15.49 23.91 11.38
C GLN A 268 -15.34 23.43 9.93
N ASN A 269 -15.56 24.32 8.95
CA ASN A 269 -15.42 23.98 7.54
C ASN A 269 -13.95 23.76 7.16
N VAL A 270 -13.05 24.61 7.65
CA VAL A 270 -11.60 24.47 7.46
C VAL A 270 -11.12 23.15 8.08
N HIS A 271 -11.60 22.80 9.27
CA HIS A 271 -11.26 21.52 9.91
C HIS A 271 -11.68 20.32 9.06
N LYS A 272 -12.91 20.30 8.53
CA LYS A 272 -13.37 19.24 7.62
C LYS A 272 -12.53 19.14 6.35
N ILE A 273 -12.10 20.27 5.80
CA ILE A 273 -11.22 20.30 4.62
C ILE A 273 -9.88 19.66 4.96
N ASP A 274 -9.29 19.99 6.12
CA ASP A 274 -8.04 19.39 6.61
C ASP A 274 -8.18 17.88 6.84
N GLU A 275 -9.31 17.43 7.42
CA GLU A 275 -9.60 15.99 7.55
C GLU A 275 -9.60 15.27 6.20
N LEU A 276 -10.23 15.86 5.17
CA LEU A 276 -10.26 15.28 3.82
C LEU A 276 -8.88 15.29 3.16
N ILE A 277 -8.11 16.36 3.32
CA ILE A 277 -6.72 16.44 2.85
C ILE A 277 -5.89 15.29 3.45
N ARG A 278 -5.97 15.09 4.76
CA ARG A 278 -5.24 14.03 5.47
C ARG A 278 -5.71 12.65 5.04
N MET A 279 -7.03 12.47 4.89
CA MET A 279 -7.64 11.20 4.49
C MET A 279 -7.20 10.76 3.10
N TYR A 280 -7.21 11.69 2.13
CA TYR A 280 -6.88 11.41 0.73
C TYR A 280 -5.43 11.69 0.36
N ARG A 281 -4.61 12.14 1.32
CA ARG A 281 -3.18 12.50 1.14
C ARG A 281 -2.98 13.50 0.00
N VAL A 282 -3.86 14.49 -0.08
CA VAL A 282 -3.82 15.52 -1.13
C VAL A 282 -2.75 16.54 -0.78
N ALA A 283 -1.88 16.88 -1.73
CA ALA A 283 -0.94 17.97 -1.56
C ALA A 283 -1.72 19.30 -1.48
N THR A 284 -1.40 20.11 -0.49
CA THR A 284 -1.96 21.45 -0.34
C THR A 284 -0.98 22.47 -0.93
N GLY A 285 -1.51 23.60 -1.38
CA GLY A 285 -0.66 24.71 -1.81
C GLY A 285 -0.12 25.46 -0.59
N ASP A 286 1.15 25.86 -0.65
CA ASP A 286 1.77 26.67 0.40
C ASP A 286 0.98 27.96 0.64
N ASN A 287 0.35 28.07 1.81
CA ASN A 287 -0.51 29.21 2.19
C ASN A 287 -1.76 29.40 1.30
N ALA A 288 -2.27 28.34 0.69
CA ALA A 288 -3.47 28.44 -0.13
C ALA A 288 -4.74 28.68 0.72
N GLU A 289 -5.70 29.44 0.16
CA GLU A 289 -7.00 29.63 0.79
C GLU A 289 -7.74 28.29 0.98
N PRO A 290 -8.62 28.16 2.00
CA PRO A 290 -9.40 26.94 2.21
C PRO A 290 -10.21 26.50 0.97
N SER A 291 -10.67 27.45 0.16
CA SER A 291 -11.36 27.23 -1.12
C SER A 291 -10.50 26.46 -2.13
N TYR A 292 -9.23 26.86 -2.30
CA TYR A 292 -8.27 26.17 -3.16
C TYR A 292 -8.00 24.76 -2.68
N ASN A 293 -7.80 24.59 -1.37
CA ASN A 293 -7.56 23.29 -0.76
C ASN A 293 -8.75 22.32 -0.95
N LEU A 294 -9.98 22.84 -0.82
CA LEU A 294 -11.18 22.07 -1.13
C LEU A 294 -11.23 21.67 -2.63
N GLU A 295 -10.87 22.58 -3.53
CA GLU A 295 -10.81 22.29 -4.97
C GLU A 295 -9.79 21.17 -5.29
N GLN A 296 -8.61 21.18 -4.67
CA GLN A 296 -7.62 20.11 -4.83
C GLN A 296 -8.18 18.75 -4.39
N VAL A 297 -8.94 18.70 -3.29
CA VAL A 297 -9.61 17.48 -2.83
C VAL A 297 -10.65 17.01 -3.84
N LEU A 298 -11.53 17.91 -4.30
CA LEU A 298 -12.57 17.57 -5.27
C LEU A 298 -11.98 17.06 -6.59
N GLU A 299 -10.91 17.70 -7.07
CA GLU A 299 -10.23 17.30 -8.29
C GLU A 299 -9.52 15.95 -8.13
N HIS A 300 -8.89 15.69 -6.98
CA HIS A 300 -8.37 14.36 -6.66
C HIS A 300 -9.47 13.28 -6.72
N LEU A 301 -10.64 13.54 -6.14
CA LEU A 301 -11.76 12.60 -6.14
C LEU A 301 -12.28 12.32 -7.56
N LYS A 302 -12.43 13.37 -8.38
CA LYS A 302 -12.83 13.22 -9.80
C LYS A 302 -11.85 12.36 -10.59
N ARG A 303 -10.54 12.64 -10.47
CA ARG A 303 -9.51 11.85 -11.16
C ARG A 303 -9.51 10.39 -10.71
N ARG A 304 -9.67 10.15 -9.41
CA ARG A 304 -9.73 8.80 -8.84
C ARG A 304 -10.96 8.03 -9.33
N GLU A 305 -12.12 8.67 -9.37
CA GLU A 305 -13.35 8.08 -9.90
C GLU A 305 -13.18 7.71 -11.38
N GLN A 306 -12.68 8.66 -12.19
CA GLN A 306 -12.46 8.43 -13.61
C GLN A 306 -11.46 7.29 -13.88
N PHE A 307 -10.36 7.23 -13.12
CA PHE A 307 -9.41 6.12 -13.19
C PHE A 307 -10.08 4.78 -12.86
N THR A 308 -10.89 4.73 -11.80
CA THR A 308 -11.61 3.51 -11.38
C THR A 308 -12.58 3.03 -12.44
N VAL A 309 -13.32 3.95 -13.06
CA VAL A 309 -14.23 3.64 -14.17
C VAL A 309 -13.46 3.06 -15.35
N ASN A 310 -12.36 3.69 -15.76
CA ASN A 310 -11.52 3.21 -16.87
C ASN A 310 -10.93 1.82 -16.59
N GLU A 311 -10.45 1.59 -15.38
CA GLU A 311 -9.94 0.27 -14.97
C GLU A 311 -11.04 -0.80 -15.02
N THR A 312 -12.25 -0.46 -14.56
CA THR A 312 -13.40 -1.37 -14.57
C THR A 312 -13.80 -1.74 -16.00
N ILE A 313 -13.83 -0.77 -16.91
CA ILE A 313 -14.09 -1.00 -18.34
C ILE A 313 -13.03 -1.93 -18.93
N ALA A 314 -11.74 -1.67 -18.67
CA ALA A 314 -10.66 -2.51 -19.17
C ALA A 314 -10.75 -3.95 -18.66
N ARG A 315 -11.09 -4.15 -17.38
CA ARG A 315 -11.29 -5.49 -16.80
C ARG A 315 -12.50 -6.20 -17.41
N TYR A 316 -13.59 -5.47 -17.68
CA TYR A 316 -14.76 -6.03 -18.36
C TYR A 316 -14.43 -6.47 -19.79
N ASP A 317 -13.69 -5.65 -20.55
CA ASP A 317 -13.26 -5.98 -21.90
C ASP A 317 -12.34 -7.21 -21.92
N GLN A 318 -11.41 -7.31 -20.96
CA GLN A 318 -10.58 -8.51 -20.78
C GLN A 318 -11.40 -9.76 -20.47
N ALA A 319 -12.42 -9.65 -19.60
CA ALA A 319 -13.29 -10.78 -19.27
C ALA A 319 -14.09 -11.23 -20.50
N LYS A 320 -14.63 -10.29 -21.28
CA LYS A 320 -15.37 -10.57 -22.51
C LYS A 320 -14.48 -11.17 -23.61
N ALA A 321 -13.23 -10.69 -23.73
CA ALA A 321 -12.25 -11.30 -24.64
C ALA A 321 -11.97 -12.76 -24.26
N LYS A 322 -11.76 -13.05 -22.97
CA LYS A 322 -11.60 -14.44 -22.48
C LYS A 322 -12.83 -15.29 -22.70
N GLU A 323 -14.03 -14.73 -22.55
CA GLU A 323 -15.29 -15.44 -22.84
C GLU A 323 -15.38 -15.85 -24.33
N ASN A 324 -14.96 -14.97 -25.24
CA ASN A 324 -14.94 -15.28 -26.67
C ASN A 324 -13.92 -16.38 -27.03
N GLU A 325 -12.86 -16.56 -26.25
CA GLU A 325 -11.89 -17.66 -26.42
C GLU A 325 -12.48 -19.03 -26.07
N LEU A 326 -13.54 -19.11 -25.24
CA LEU A 326 -14.16 -20.39 -24.88
C LEU A 326 -14.85 -21.08 -26.06
N GLY A 327 -15.37 -20.33 -27.04
CA GLY A 327 -16.10 -20.90 -28.18
C GLY A 327 -15.23 -21.88 -29.01
N PRO A 328 -14.09 -21.43 -29.55
CA PRO A 328 -13.15 -22.28 -30.27
C PRO A 328 -12.64 -23.47 -29.44
N ILE A 329 -12.29 -23.23 -28.16
CA ILE A 329 -11.79 -24.29 -27.25
C ILE A 329 -12.87 -25.36 -27.04
N THR A 330 -14.12 -24.95 -26.82
CA THR A 330 -15.24 -25.88 -26.62
C THR A 330 -15.52 -26.68 -27.89
N TYR A 331 -15.46 -26.03 -29.06
CA TYR A 331 -15.62 -26.71 -30.34
C TYR A 331 -14.51 -27.75 -30.56
N GLU A 332 -13.25 -27.38 -30.34
CA GLU A 332 -12.10 -28.27 -30.50
C GLU A 332 -12.17 -29.45 -29.51
N THR A 333 -12.54 -29.19 -28.26
CA THR A 333 -12.73 -30.23 -27.23
C THR A 333 -13.81 -31.23 -27.67
N ASN A 334 -14.97 -30.75 -28.12
CA ASN A 334 -16.06 -31.60 -28.60
C ASN A 334 -15.64 -32.43 -29.83
N HIS A 335 -14.86 -31.85 -30.73
CA HIS A 335 -14.35 -32.53 -31.92
C HIS A 335 -13.33 -33.63 -31.57
N LEU A 336 -12.42 -33.34 -30.63
CA LEU A 336 -11.45 -34.30 -30.12
C LEU A 336 -12.15 -35.47 -29.40
N ASP A 337 -13.18 -35.19 -28.60
CA ASP A 337 -13.98 -36.22 -27.92
C ASP A 337 -14.73 -37.12 -28.90
N ALA A 338 -15.35 -36.54 -29.93
CA ALA A 338 -15.99 -37.31 -30.99
C ALA A 338 -14.99 -38.22 -31.72
N THR A 339 -13.80 -37.69 -32.03
CA THR A 339 -12.70 -38.44 -32.66
C THR A 339 -12.19 -39.56 -31.76
N LEU A 340 -12.02 -39.30 -30.47
CA LEU A 340 -11.58 -40.29 -29.48
C LEU A 340 -12.60 -41.43 -29.35
N ASN A 341 -13.89 -41.10 -29.30
CA ASN A 341 -14.96 -42.08 -29.24
C ASN A 341 -15.02 -42.93 -30.51
N ALA A 342 -14.86 -42.33 -31.70
CA ALA A 342 -14.77 -43.08 -32.95
C ALA A 342 -13.57 -44.05 -32.97
N LYS A 343 -12.40 -43.61 -32.49
CA LYS A 343 -11.21 -44.48 -32.37
C LYS A 343 -11.41 -45.62 -31.37
N ARG A 344 -12.09 -45.37 -30.24
CA ARG A 344 -12.45 -46.41 -29.26
C ARG A 344 -13.37 -47.46 -29.88
N SER A 345 -14.39 -47.04 -30.62
CA SER A 345 -15.29 -47.94 -31.34
C SER A 345 -14.56 -48.78 -32.38
N ALA A 346 -13.71 -48.16 -33.22
CA ALA A 346 -12.92 -48.87 -34.22
C ALA A 346 -11.97 -49.91 -33.60
N ARG A 347 -11.32 -49.55 -32.47
CA ARG A 347 -10.48 -50.47 -31.71
C ARG A 347 -11.27 -51.67 -31.18
N MET A 348 -12.50 -51.46 -30.72
CA MET A 348 -13.37 -52.54 -30.25
C MET A 348 -13.76 -53.49 -31.38
N THR A 349 -14.06 -52.96 -32.57
CA THR A 349 -14.31 -53.77 -33.77
C THR A 349 -13.09 -54.60 -34.15
N MET A 350 -11.89 -54.00 -34.17
CA MET A 350 -10.64 -54.73 -34.40
C MET A 350 -10.43 -55.87 -33.40
N TYR A 351 -10.74 -55.67 -32.11
CA TYR A 351 -10.66 -56.74 -31.10
C TYR A 351 -11.64 -57.89 -31.38
N MET A 352 -12.86 -57.57 -31.82
CA MET A 352 -13.85 -58.59 -32.21
C MET A 352 -13.37 -59.38 -33.44
N GLU A 353 -12.85 -58.71 -34.46
CA GLU A 353 -12.34 -59.34 -35.69
C GLU A 353 -11.13 -60.22 -35.40
N THR A 354 -10.16 -59.73 -34.62
CA THR A 354 -8.99 -60.53 -34.22
C THR A 354 -9.40 -61.76 -33.42
N ALA A 355 -10.38 -61.66 -32.52
CA ALA A 355 -10.91 -62.82 -31.80
C ALA A 355 -11.58 -63.85 -32.73
N GLN A 356 -12.30 -63.41 -33.78
CA GLN A 356 -12.86 -64.29 -34.80
C GLN A 356 -11.77 -64.98 -35.62
N LEU A 357 -10.75 -64.23 -36.04
CA LEU A 357 -9.60 -64.76 -36.78
C LEU A 357 -8.86 -65.82 -35.97
N PHE A 358 -8.64 -65.57 -34.68
CA PHE A 358 -8.00 -66.53 -33.78
C PHE A 358 -8.79 -67.84 -33.68
N LYS A 359 -10.13 -67.76 -33.59
CA LYS A 359 -11.01 -68.95 -33.63
C LYS A 359 -10.90 -69.70 -34.95
N LEU A 360 -10.81 -68.99 -36.08
CA LEU A 360 -10.65 -69.61 -37.40
C LEU A 360 -9.31 -70.32 -37.54
N VAL A 361 -8.21 -69.67 -37.13
CA VAL A 361 -6.87 -70.27 -37.12
C VAL A 361 -6.85 -71.54 -36.27
N GLN A 362 -7.46 -71.52 -35.08
CA GLN A 362 -7.57 -72.71 -34.23
C GLN A 362 -8.35 -73.85 -34.91
N LYS A 363 -9.43 -73.55 -35.65
CA LYS A 363 -10.19 -74.56 -36.42
C LYS A 363 -9.33 -75.15 -37.54
N LEU A 364 -8.66 -74.31 -38.32
CA LEU A 364 -7.77 -74.75 -39.40
C LEU A 364 -6.62 -75.60 -38.86
N GLN A 365 -6.01 -75.20 -37.75
CA GLN A 365 -4.95 -75.97 -37.08
C GLN A 365 -5.43 -77.37 -36.69
N LYS A 366 -6.65 -77.49 -36.13
CA LYS A 366 -7.25 -78.78 -35.80
C LYS A 366 -7.48 -79.65 -37.04
N GLU A 367 -7.95 -79.06 -38.14
CA GLU A 367 -8.19 -79.79 -39.39
C GLU A 367 -6.88 -80.26 -40.04
N VAL A 368 -5.85 -79.41 -40.08
CA VAL A 368 -4.51 -79.78 -40.54
C VAL A 368 -3.94 -80.94 -39.73
N ASN A 369 -4.04 -80.87 -38.40
CA ASN A 369 -3.61 -81.95 -37.51
C ASN A 369 -4.39 -83.25 -37.79
N ARG A 370 -5.70 -83.18 -38.04
CA ARG A 370 -6.53 -84.34 -38.40
C ARG A 370 -6.08 -84.97 -39.72
N ILE A 371 -5.84 -84.17 -40.75
CA ILE A 371 -5.35 -84.64 -42.06
C ILE A 371 -3.97 -85.29 -41.92
N ALA A 372 -3.06 -84.66 -41.19
CA ALA A 372 -1.73 -85.22 -40.92
C ALA A 372 -1.82 -86.59 -40.22
N THR A 373 -2.73 -86.73 -39.24
CA THR A 373 -2.94 -87.98 -38.51
C THR A 373 -3.54 -89.08 -39.39
N ASN A 374 -4.49 -88.74 -40.27
CA ASN A 374 -5.10 -89.68 -41.22
C ASN A 374 -4.11 -90.14 -42.30
N ASN A 375 -3.28 -89.24 -42.83
CA ASN A 375 -2.24 -89.61 -43.79
C ASN A 375 -1.17 -90.52 -43.15
N MET A 376 -0.82 -90.27 -41.89
CA MET A 376 0.12 -91.12 -41.14
C MET A 376 -0.45 -92.53 -40.92
N ARG A 377 -1.78 -92.68 -40.74
CA ARG A 377 -2.48 -93.97 -40.67
C ARG A 377 -2.64 -94.70 -41.99
N MET A 378 -2.53 -94.03 -43.13
CA MET A 378 -2.56 -94.68 -44.46
C MET A 378 -1.18 -95.14 -44.95
N ILE A 379 -0.10 -94.70 -44.28
CA ILE A 379 1.29 -95.06 -44.61
C ILE A 379 1.79 -96.22 -43.72
N THR A 380 1.09 -96.52 -42.63
CA THR A 380 1.23 -97.74 -41.80
C THR A 380 0.24 -98.80 -42.22
#